data_AF-A0A3N5RPY6-F1
#
_entry.id   AF-A0A3N5RPY6-F1
#
_cell.length_a   1.000
_cell.length_b   1.000
_cell.length_c   1.000
_cell.angle_alpha   90.00
_cell.angle_beta   90.00
_cell.angle_gamma   90.00
#
_symmetry.space_group_name_H-M   'P 1'
#
loop_
_entity.id
_entity.type
_entity.pdbx_description
1 polymer ?
#
loop_
_entity_poly.entity_id
_entity_poly.type
_entity_poly.pdbx_seq_one_letter_code
_entity_poly.pdbx_strand_id
1 'polypeptide(L)'
;MAAMENLRRIGEMLARDEVPETSGDVRVYPRSRISAGDTRILMIRTKGMGRLLATGSGPLFDDLDGELIGACRVCPLNEATRLVINRYIPYTVPVPAGRFRAGIGLGDRLGRSSAGHIRAIEGKDVFPILAQQSMRELSLTGRTYSDVLDAACFAVLREGYIGGYGADGDHLKNEKDIAEAIRLGFSMITLDCSEFIDTTTESLGLRALMKRYAAIPAGVRGDYERTYSGESFRIGNVEISLDQEELARCMLLYSGVIDFAEKIYIQHIRAAGREIDFELSIDETSTPTTPEAHYLVAAELKRRGVELTSIAPRFCGEFQKGVDYRGGVDRFEREFAVHAAIADEFGYRLSIHSGSDKFAVFPVIGELTKGRFHVKTAGTSWLEAVRLVARRYPEIYRRVHAKAIESYSAAREYYHVSADQLSIAPIDTVADTELPA
;
A
#
# COMPACT_ATOMS: atom_id res chain seq x y z
N MET A 1 5.99 -41.20 7.75
CA MET A 1 5.53 -42.19 6.75
C MET A 1 4.14 -41.83 6.22
N ALA A 2 3.10 -41.73 7.05
CA ALA A 2 1.74 -41.38 6.60
C ALA A 2 1.62 -40.07 5.78
N ALA A 3 2.30 -38.99 6.20
CA ALA A 3 2.30 -37.72 5.47
C ALA A 3 2.87 -37.84 4.04
N MET A 4 3.93 -38.65 3.85
CA MET A 4 4.54 -38.87 2.53
C MET A 4 3.62 -39.69 1.62
N GLU A 5 2.88 -40.63 2.19
CA GLU A 5 1.90 -41.44 1.47
C GLU A 5 0.70 -40.58 1.02
N ASN A 6 0.19 -39.71 1.90
CA ASN A 6 -0.83 -38.71 1.55
C ASN A 6 -0.36 -37.79 0.40
N LEU A 7 0.89 -37.31 0.44
CA LEU A 7 1.47 -36.49 -0.62
C LEU A 7 1.55 -37.22 -1.96
N ARG A 8 2.01 -38.49 -1.97
CA ARG A 8 2.05 -39.31 -3.19
C ARG A 8 0.66 -39.49 -3.78
N ARG A 9 -0.34 -39.82 -2.95
CA ARG A 9 -1.73 -39.98 -3.40
C ARG A 9 -2.28 -38.69 -4.01
N ILE A 10 -2.11 -37.55 -3.33
CA ILE A 10 -2.54 -36.23 -3.84
C ILE A 10 -1.85 -35.93 -5.17
N GLY A 11 -0.56 -36.25 -5.27
CA GLY A 11 0.24 -36.12 -6.47
C GLY A 11 -0.24 -36.94 -7.66
N GLU A 12 -0.54 -38.23 -7.43
CA GLU A 12 -1.07 -39.14 -8.45
C GLU A 12 -2.47 -38.73 -8.93
N MET A 13 -3.31 -38.19 -8.04
CA MET A 13 -4.60 -37.61 -8.40
C MET A 13 -4.40 -36.37 -9.27
N LEU A 14 -3.51 -35.46 -8.84
CA LEU A 14 -3.19 -34.25 -9.60
C LEU A 14 -2.63 -34.60 -11.00
N ALA A 15 -1.80 -35.64 -11.12
CA ALA A 15 -1.24 -36.09 -12.40
C ALA A 15 -2.30 -36.60 -13.37
N ARG A 16 -3.39 -37.16 -12.84
CA ARG A 16 -4.58 -37.62 -13.60
C ARG A 16 -5.59 -36.50 -13.88
N ASP A 17 -5.23 -35.25 -13.59
CA ASP A 17 -6.10 -34.08 -13.66
C ASP A 17 -7.33 -34.14 -12.73
N GLU A 18 -7.31 -35.02 -11.73
CA GLU A 18 -8.32 -35.09 -10.69
C GLU A 18 -8.11 -33.94 -9.68
N VAL A 19 -9.18 -33.52 -8.98
CA VAL A 19 -9.09 -32.53 -7.91
C VAL A 19 -8.82 -33.26 -6.59
N PRO A 20 -7.61 -33.16 -6.00
CA PRO A 20 -7.33 -33.88 -4.77
C PRO A 20 -8.08 -33.28 -3.58
N GLU A 21 -8.59 -34.13 -2.71
CA GLU A 21 -9.21 -33.71 -1.45
C GLU A 21 -8.17 -33.60 -0.33
N THR A 22 -8.51 -32.85 0.72
CA THR A 22 -7.71 -32.83 1.95
C THR A 22 -7.66 -34.24 2.54
N SER A 23 -6.46 -34.74 2.81
CA SER A 23 -6.25 -36.11 3.33
C SER A 23 -5.27 -36.09 4.49
N GLY A 24 -5.70 -36.64 5.63
CA GLY A 24 -4.90 -36.72 6.85
C GLY A 24 -4.39 -35.35 7.30
N ASP A 25 -3.07 -35.20 7.36
CA ASP A 25 -2.37 -33.98 7.77
C ASP A 25 -2.06 -33.01 6.61
N VAL A 26 -2.47 -33.36 5.39
CA VAL A 26 -2.26 -32.55 4.18
C VAL A 26 -3.56 -31.85 3.79
N ARG A 27 -3.60 -30.54 4.02
CA ARG A 27 -4.67 -29.67 3.53
C ARG A 27 -4.41 -29.27 2.09
N VAL A 28 -5.37 -29.50 1.22
CA VAL A 28 -5.33 -29.08 -0.18
C VAL A 28 -6.03 -27.71 -0.35
N TYR A 29 -5.52 -26.86 -1.25
CA TYR A 29 -6.20 -25.65 -1.69
C TYR A 29 -6.70 -25.83 -3.14
N PRO A 30 -7.94 -26.30 -3.36
CA PRO A 30 -8.38 -26.71 -4.70
C PRO A 30 -8.35 -25.59 -5.75
N ARG A 31 -8.60 -24.34 -5.34
CA ARG A 31 -8.57 -23.16 -6.23
C ARG A 31 -7.17 -22.85 -6.78
N SER A 32 -6.12 -23.44 -6.20
CA SER A 32 -4.73 -23.24 -6.63
C SER A 32 -4.25 -24.22 -7.70
N ARG A 33 -5.14 -25.11 -8.16
CA ARG A 33 -4.82 -26.07 -9.22
C ARG A 33 -4.64 -25.33 -10.54
N ILE A 34 -3.45 -25.44 -11.13
CA ILE A 34 -3.11 -24.82 -12.41
C ILE A 34 -2.37 -25.82 -13.29
N SER A 35 -2.62 -25.74 -14.59
CA SER A 35 -1.94 -26.53 -15.61
C SER A 35 -1.17 -25.56 -16.53
N ALA A 36 0.13 -25.80 -16.70
CA ALA A 36 1.00 -25.06 -17.61
C ALA A 36 1.76 -26.07 -18.47
N GLY A 37 1.28 -26.26 -19.70
CA GLY A 37 1.70 -27.39 -20.54
C GLY A 37 1.37 -28.73 -19.85
N ASP A 38 2.35 -29.63 -19.81
CA ASP A 38 2.21 -30.94 -19.16
C ASP A 38 2.49 -30.90 -17.64
N THR A 39 2.89 -29.74 -17.10
CA THR A 39 3.09 -29.56 -15.66
C THR A 39 1.80 -29.11 -15.00
N ARG A 40 1.40 -29.80 -13.93
CA ARG A 40 0.29 -29.41 -13.06
C ARG A 40 0.83 -29.04 -11.69
N ILE A 41 0.33 -27.94 -11.13
CA ILE A 41 0.69 -27.48 -9.80
C ILE A 41 -0.52 -27.34 -8.89
N LEU A 42 -0.28 -27.45 -7.59
CA LEU A 42 -1.28 -27.33 -6.54
C LEU A 42 -0.63 -26.87 -5.25
N MET A 43 -1.20 -25.87 -4.58
CA MET A 43 -0.78 -25.51 -3.24
C MET A 43 -1.41 -26.43 -2.20
N ILE A 44 -0.59 -26.79 -1.22
CA ILE A 44 -0.98 -27.61 -0.08
C ILE A 44 -0.42 -27.03 1.22
N ARG A 45 -0.92 -27.50 2.37
CA ARG A 45 -0.33 -27.25 3.69
C ARG A 45 -0.12 -28.58 4.40
N THR A 46 1.10 -28.85 4.81
CA THR A 46 1.50 -30.06 5.56
C THR A 46 2.40 -29.65 6.71
N LYS A 47 2.25 -30.31 7.87
CA LYS A 47 3.00 -29.98 9.11
C LYS A 47 2.97 -28.48 9.46
N GLY A 48 1.82 -27.84 9.21
CA GLY A 48 1.62 -26.41 9.47
C GLY A 48 2.24 -25.46 8.44
N MET A 49 3.03 -25.93 7.47
CA MET A 49 3.70 -25.10 6.46
C MET A 49 3.05 -25.22 5.08
N GLY A 50 3.01 -24.12 4.33
CA GLY A 50 2.61 -24.14 2.91
C GLY A 50 3.69 -24.77 2.03
N ARG A 51 3.27 -25.47 0.98
CA ARG A 51 4.12 -26.05 -0.07
C ARG A 51 3.43 -25.91 -1.42
N LEU A 52 4.23 -25.89 -2.48
CA LEU A 52 3.77 -26.09 -3.85
C LEU A 52 4.06 -27.53 -4.25
N LEU A 53 3.04 -28.25 -4.70
CA LEU A 53 3.17 -29.57 -5.29
C LEU A 53 3.14 -29.40 -6.81
N ALA A 54 4.10 -29.97 -7.52
CA ALA A 54 4.13 -30.03 -8.97
C ALA A 54 4.21 -31.49 -9.45
N THR A 55 3.57 -31.82 -10.56
CA THR A 55 3.62 -33.14 -11.21
C THR A 55 3.55 -33.01 -12.73
N GLY A 56 3.81 -34.11 -13.43
CA GLY A 56 3.94 -34.13 -14.88
C GLY A 56 5.39 -33.87 -15.31
N SER A 57 5.55 -33.21 -16.46
CA SER A 57 6.86 -32.92 -17.06
C SER A 57 6.88 -31.55 -17.71
N GLY A 58 8.09 -31.04 -17.98
CA GLY A 58 8.30 -29.82 -18.76
C GLY A 58 8.99 -28.71 -17.95
N PRO A 59 9.26 -27.56 -18.61
CA PRO A 59 10.15 -26.54 -18.05
C PRO A 59 9.73 -25.99 -16.68
N LEU A 60 8.42 -25.83 -16.43
CA LEU A 60 7.92 -25.43 -15.11
C LEU A 60 8.29 -26.46 -14.03
N PHE A 61 8.06 -27.75 -14.30
CA PHE A 61 8.41 -28.82 -13.34
C PHE A 61 9.92 -28.88 -13.11
N ASP A 62 10.71 -28.73 -14.18
CA ASP A 62 12.16 -28.86 -14.13
C ASP A 62 12.83 -27.70 -13.37
N ASP A 63 12.35 -26.47 -13.60
CA ASP A 63 12.85 -25.23 -12.99
C ASP A 63 12.49 -25.07 -11.51
N LEU A 64 11.43 -25.71 -11.05
CA LEU A 64 10.99 -25.63 -9.66
C LEU A 64 11.99 -26.32 -8.73
N ASP A 65 12.47 -25.66 -7.68
CA ASP A 65 13.38 -26.28 -6.71
C ASP A 65 12.58 -26.94 -5.56
N GLY A 66 12.75 -28.24 -5.34
CA GLY A 66 11.97 -28.98 -4.35
C GLY A 66 12.32 -30.46 -4.25
N GLU A 67 11.84 -31.10 -3.18
CA GLU A 67 12.07 -32.52 -2.92
C GLU A 67 11.21 -33.38 -3.85
N LEU A 68 11.82 -34.38 -4.50
CA LEU A 68 11.09 -35.34 -5.32
C LEU A 68 10.51 -36.46 -4.45
N ILE A 69 9.18 -36.54 -4.39
CA ILE A 69 8.43 -37.57 -3.66
C ILE A 69 7.56 -38.33 -4.67
N GLY A 70 8.05 -39.49 -5.12
CA GLY A 70 7.39 -40.24 -6.20
C GLY A 70 7.51 -39.46 -7.53
N ALA A 71 6.39 -39.26 -8.22
CA ALA A 71 6.32 -38.48 -9.47
C ALA A 71 6.01 -36.99 -9.23
N CYS A 72 6.21 -36.49 -8.01
CA CYS A 72 5.85 -35.13 -7.63
C CYS A 72 7.01 -34.39 -7.01
N ARG A 73 7.15 -33.11 -7.35
CA ARG A 73 8.09 -32.19 -6.73
C ARG A 73 7.38 -31.36 -5.67
N VAL A 74 7.93 -31.31 -4.46
CA VAL A 74 7.38 -30.57 -3.32
C VAL A 74 8.30 -29.40 -3.00
N CYS A 75 7.88 -28.20 -3.38
CA CYS A 75 8.67 -26.99 -3.29
C CYS A 75 8.29 -26.16 -2.05
N PRO A 76 9.26 -25.52 -1.38
CA PRO A 76 8.98 -24.50 -0.38
C PRO A 76 8.27 -23.29 -1.03
N LEU A 77 7.56 -22.50 -0.23
CA LEU A 77 7.00 -21.22 -0.68
C LEU A 77 8.00 -20.11 -0.33
N ASN A 78 8.90 -19.81 -1.26
CA ASN A 78 9.97 -18.82 -1.11
C ASN A 78 10.21 -18.06 -2.43
N GLU A 79 11.12 -17.09 -2.41
CA GLU A 79 11.46 -16.24 -3.55
C GLU A 79 11.85 -17.04 -4.79
N ALA A 80 12.70 -18.05 -4.67
CA ALA A 80 13.11 -18.88 -5.80
C ALA A 80 11.90 -19.54 -6.48
N THR A 81 10.98 -20.09 -5.68
CA THR A 81 9.74 -20.69 -6.19
C THR A 81 8.82 -19.64 -6.80
N ARG A 82 8.66 -18.46 -6.17
CA ARG A 82 7.89 -17.35 -6.73
C ARG A 82 8.43 -16.94 -8.09
N LEU A 83 9.74 -16.74 -8.22
CA LEU A 83 10.36 -16.30 -9.47
C LEU A 83 10.14 -17.30 -10.61
N VAL A 84 10.19 -18.61 -10.33
CA VAL A 84 9.82 -19.64 -11.30
C VAL A 84 8.35 -19.50 -11.68
N ILE A 85 7.45 -19.42 -10.70
CA ILE A 85 6.01 -19.28 -10.92
C ILE A 85 5.67 -18.06 -11.77
N ASN A 86 6.28 -16.91 -11.48
CA ASN A 86 6.10 -15.67 -12.22
C ASN A 86 6.49 -15.78 -13.70
N ARG A 87 7.47 -16.63 -14.06
CA ARG A 87 7.84 -16.85 -15.48
C ARG A 87 6.78 -17.62 -16.26
N TYR A 88 6.08 -18.55 -15.61
CA TYR A 88 5.15 -19.46 -16.28
C TYR A 88 3.67 -19.11 -16.08
N ILE A 89 3.34 -18.29 -15.07
CA ILE A 89 1.96 -18.00 -14.67
C ILE A 89 1.80 -16.47 -14.55
N PRO A 90 1.50 -15.76 -15.66
CA PRO A 90 1.64 -14.30 -15.73
C PRO A 90 0.79 -13.52 -14.71
N TYR A 91 -0.38 -14.01 -14.31
CA TYR A 91 -1.24 -13.32 -13.34
C TYR A 91 -0.66 -13.29 -11.91
N THR A 92 0.43 -14.02 -11.64
CA THR A 92 1.16 -13.94 -10.36
C THR A 92 2.22 -12.84 -10.35
N VAL A 93 2.39 -12.10 -11.45
CA VAL A 93 3.25 -10.93 -11.52
C VAL A 93 2.44 -9.68 -11.15
N PRO A 94 2.92 -8.81 -10.24
CA PRO A 94 2.25 -7.56 -9.96
C PRO A 94 2.14 -6.67 -11.21
N VAL A 95 1.00 -5.99 -11.37
CA VAL A 95 0.74 -5.04 -12.45
C VAL A 95 0.26 -3.70 -11.88
N PRO A 96 0.47 -2.57 -12.57
CA PRO A 96 -0.05 -1.29 -12.11
C PRO A 96 -1.58 -1.29 -12.18
N ALA A 97 -2.21 -0.56 -11.25
CA ALA A 97 -3.65 -0.31 -11.24
C ALA A 97 -4.05 0.74 -12.29
N GLY A 98 -3.15 1.69 -12.56
CA GLY A 98 -3.42 2.86 -13.39
C GLY A 98 -4.33 3.89 -12.69
N ARG A 99 -4.77 4.89 -13.47
CA ARG A 99 -5.43 6.10 -12.96
C ARG A 99 -6.94 6.06 -12.88
N PHE A 100 -7.57 5.08 -13.54
CA PHE A 100 -9.01 5.11 -13.81
C PHE A 100 -9.84 4.13 -12.96
N ARG A 101 -9.19 3.28 -12.17
CA ARG A 101 -9.85 2.29 -11.32
C ARG A 101 -9.70 2.64 -9.84
N ALA A 102 -10.72 2.33 -9.05
CA ALA A 102 -10.60 2.29 -7.60
C ALA A 102 -9.47 1.34 -7.21
N GLY A 103 -8.55 1.81 -6.37
CA GLY A 103 -7.46 0.99 -5.83
C GLY A 103 -7.59 0.84 -4.32
N ILE A 104 -7.33 -0.35 -3.80
CA ILE A 104 -7.23 -0.56 -2.35
C ILE A 104 -5.89 -1.18 -1.97
N GLY A 105 -5.15 -0.44 -1.15
CA GLY A 105 -3.95 -0.88 -0.47
C GLY A 105 -4.27 -1.88 0.63
N LEU A 106 -3.80 -3.12 0.49
CA LEU A 106 -4.12 -4.24 1.37
C LEU A 106 -2.86 -4.72 2.09
N GLY A 107 -2.21 -3.81 2.79
CA GLY A 107 -0.97 -4.05 3.51
C GLY A 107 -1.10 -5.20 4.50
N ASP A 108 -0.09 -6.07 4.50
CA ASP A 108 -0.04 -7.28 5.31
C ASP A 108 1.31 -7.41 5.98
N ARG A 109 1.38 -6.97 7.24
CA ARG A 109 2.60 -7.01 8.06
C ARG A 109 3.04 -8.44 8.42
N LEU A 110 2.16 -9.43 8.24
CA LEU A 110 2.39 -10.81 8.66
C LEU A 110 2.66 -11.79 7.51
N GLY A 111 2.35 -11.41 6.26
CA GLY A 111 2.42 -12.30 5.11
C GLY A 111 1.41 -13.45 5.15
N ARG A 112 0.25 -13.24 5.79
CA ARG A 112 -0.80 -14.26 6.00
C ARG A 112 -2.21 -13.80 5.65
N SER A 113 -2.41 -12.51 5.37
CA SER A 113 -3.72 -11.87 5.23
C SER A 113 -4.23 -11.84 3.79
N SER A 114 -3.34 -11.86 2.80
CA SER A 114 -3.69 -11.59 1.39
C SER A 114 -4.78 -12.50 0.79
N ALA A 115 -4.94 -13.76 1.24
CA ALA A 115 -6.10 -14.54 0.79
C ALA A 115 -7.43 -14.10 1.40
N GLY A 116 -7.41 -13.67 2.66
CA GLY A 116 -8.58 -13.04 3.27
C GLY A 116 -8.93 -11.76 2.53
N HIS A 117 -7.91 -10.98 2.16
CA HIS A 117 -8.08 -9.78 1.34
C HIS A 117 -8.69 -10.08 -0.03
N ILE A 118 -8.18 -11.09 -0.75
CA ILE A 118 -8.74 -11.53 -2.05
C ILE A 118 -10.22 -11.90 -1.92
N ARG A 119 -10.57 -12.74 -0.94
CA ARG A 119 -11.99 -13.10 -0.70
C ARG A 119 -12.85 -11.90 -0.32
N ALA A 120 -12.28 -10.91 0.37
CA ALA A 120 -13.00 -9.70 0.74
C ALA A 120 -13.27 -8.79 -0.47
N ILE A 121 -12.44 -8.83 -1.51
CA ILE A 121 -12.61 -8.00 -2.72
C ILE A 121 -13.24 -8.76 -3.90
N GLU A 122 -13.40 -10.09 -3.79
CA GLU A 122 -14.01 -10.93 -4.82
C GLU A 122 -15.42 -10.40 -5.19
N GLY A 123 -15.64 -10.17 -6.49
CA GLY A 123 -16.90 -9.62 -7.01
C GLY A 123 -17.09 -8.10 -6.85
N LYS A 124 -16.08 -7.37 -6.36
CA LYS A 124 -16.13 -5.90 -6.24
C LYS A 124 -15.30 -5.24 -7.34
N ASP A 125 -15.74 -4.08 -7.81
CA ASP A 125 -15.01 -3.27 -8.79
C ASP A 125 -13.94 -2.42 -8.12
N VAL A 126 -12.92 -3.10 -7.57
CA VAL A 126 -11.76 -2.47 -6.93
C VAL A 126 -10.51 -3.28 -7.22
N PHE A 127 -9.43 -2.61 -7.61
CA PHE A 127 -8.16 -3.24 -7.91
C PHE A 127 -7.32 -3.41 -6.63
N PRO A 128 -6.91 -4.64 -6.28
CA PRO A 128 -6.21 -4.89 -5.03
C PRO A 128 -4.70 -4.68 -5.16
N ILE A 129 -4.12 -3.88 -4.28
CA ILE A 129 -2.67 -3.77 -4.09
C ILE A 129 -2.30 -4.69 -2.92
N LEU A 130 -2.09 -5.97 -3.22
CA LEU A 130 -1.92 -7.03 -2.21
C LEU A 130 -0.55 -7.03 -1.55
N ALA A 131 0.48 -6.53 -2.24
CA ALA A 131 1.83 -6.42 -1.71
C ALA A 131 2.11 -4.96 -1.37
N GLN A 132 1.85 -4.55 -0.13
CA GLN A 132 2.13 -3.19 0.33
C GLN A 132 2.76 -3.23 1.71
N GLN A 133 3.95 -2.65 1.85
CA GLN A 133 4.57 -2.30 3.13
C GLN A 133 5.48 -1.10 2.95
N SER A 134 5.62 -0.31 4.00
CA SER A 134 6.63 0.75 4.10
C SER A 134 7.97 0.22 4.62
N MET A 135 9.06 0.93 4.35
CA MET A 135 10.39 0.63 4.93
C MET A 135 10.37 0.59 6.47
N ARG A 136 9.55 1.44 7.09
CA ARG A 136 9.32 1.46 8.54
C ARG A 136 8.74 0.12 9.01
N GLU A 137 7.74 -0.41 8.31
CA GLU A 137 7.12 -1.69 8.68
C GLU A 137 8.03 -2.89 8.41
N LEU A 138 8.81 -2.87 7.33
CA LEU A 138 9.82 -3.91 7.06
C LEU A 138 10.84 -3.99 8.19
N SER A 139 11.38 -2.84 8.61
CA SER A 139 12.32 -2.76 9.74
C SER A 139 11.72 -3.29 11.04
N LEU A 140 10.51 -2.83 11.40
CA LEU A 140 9.85 -3.24 12.65
C LEU A 140 9.41 -4.70 12.67
N THR A 141 9.18 -5.32 11.51
CA THR A 141 8.75 -6.73 11.40
C THR A 141 9.89 -7.69 11.08
N GLY A 142 11.09 -7.18 10.78
CA GLY A 142 12.23 -7.98 10.33
C GLY A 142 11.98 -8.68 8.99
N ARG A 143 11.11 -8.12 8.14
CA ARG A 143 10.77 -8.65 6.82
C ARG A 143 11.48 -7.87 5.73
N THR A 144 11.51 -8.47 4.54
CA THR A 144 12.02 -7.87 3.31
C THR A 144 10.90 -7.64 2.31
N TYR A 145 11.14 -6.81 1.29
CA TYR A 145 10.21 -6.66 0.18
C TYR A 145 9.95 -7.96 -0.58
N SER A 146 10.93 -8.85 -0.65
CA SER A 146 10.76 -10.18 -1.24
C SER A 146 9.70 -11.00 -0.49
N ASP A 147 9.71 -10.96 0.85
CA ASP A 147 8.68 -11.62 1.68
C ASP A 147 7.27 -11.06 1.42
N VAL A 148 7.16 -9.78 1.04
CA VAL A 148 5.88 -9.13 0.71
C VAL A 148 5.35 -9.61 -0.63
N LEU A 149 6.23 -9.65 -1.64
CA LEU A 149 5.91 -10.15 -2.99
C LEU A 149 5.55 -11.64 -2.96
N ASP A 150 6.31 -12.44 -2.20
CA ASP A 150 6.06 -13.87 -2.01
C ASP A 150 4.67 -14.11 -1.41
N ALA A 151 4.32 -13.42 -0.32
CA ALA A 151 3.03 -13.56 0.34
C ALA A 151 1.86 -13.26 -0.60
N ALA A 152 1.94 -12.17 -1.38
CA ALA A 152 0.91 -11.80 -2.34
C ALA A 152 0.81 -12.80 -3.51
N CYS A 153 1.94 -13.18 -4.12
CA CYS A 153 1.99 -14.17 -5.20
C CYS A 153 1.37 -15.50 -4.78
N PHE A 154 1.77 -16.04 -3.63
CA PHE A 154 1.24 -17.31 -3.16
C PHE A 154 -0.21 -17.20 -2.68
N ALA A 155 -0.69 -16.01 -2.30
CA ALA A 155 -2.10 -15.81 -2.02
C ALA A 155 -2.97 -15.79 -3.28
N VAL A 156 -2.54 -15.11 -4.36
CA VAL A 156 -3.27 -15.14 -5.63
C VAL A 156 -3.29 -16.55 -6.23
N LEU A 157 -2.17 -17.27 -6.12
CA LEU A 157 -2.09 -18.68 -6.49
C LEU A 157 -3.06 -19.51 -5.65
N ARG A 158 -3.04 -19.36 -4.32
CA ARG A 158 -3.89 -20.14 -3.40
C ARG A 158 -5.38 -19.99 -3.68
N GLU A 159 -5.81 -18.76 -3.92
CA GLU A 159 -7.23 -18.44 -4.11
C GLU A 159 -7.68 -18.56 -5.57
N GLY A 160 -6.76 -18.86 -6.51
CA GLY A 160 -7.07 -18.92 -7.94
C GLY A 160 -7.46 -17.55 -8.51
N TYR A 161 -6.92 -16.47 -7.94
CA TYR A 161 -7.29 -15.11 -8.29
C TYR A 161 -6.49 -14.63 -9.51
N ILE A 162 -7.17 -14.48 -10.65
CA ILE A 162 -6.59 -14.10 -11.94
C ILE A 162 -6.85 -12.63 -12.32
N GLY A 163 -7.49 -11.85 -11.44
CA GLY A 163 -7.90 -10.46 -11.72
C GLY A 163 -6.77 -9.44 -11.82
N GLY A 164 -5.52 -9.86 -11.59
CA GLY A 164 -4.35 -8.99 -11.45
C GLY A 164 -4.30 -8.31 -10.08
N TYR A 165 -3.09 -8.00 -9.61
CA TYR A 165 -2.88 -7.31 -8.34
C TYR A 165 -1.68 -6.37 -8.41
N GLY A 166 -1.64 -5.37 -7.53
CA GLY A 166 -0.52 -4.44 -7.43
C GLY A 166 0.46 -4.76 -6.31
N ALA A 167 1.68 -4.24 -6.45
CA ALA A 167 2.70 -4.23 -5.42
C ALA A 167 3.23 -2.80 -5.24
N ASP A 168 3.02 -2.22 -4.06
CA ASP A 168 3.40 -0.85 -3.69
C ASP A 168 4.57 -0.82 -2.71
N GLY A 169 5.66 -0.18 -3.15
CA GLY A 169 6.76 0.22 -2.29
C GLY A 169 6.34 1.50 -1.57
N ASP A 170 5.81 1.34 -0.36
CA ASP A 170 5.11 2.40 0.36
C ASP A 170 6.09 3.33 1.11
N HIS A 171 5.79 4.63 1.17
CA HIS A 171 6.60 5.65 1.85
C HIS A 171 8.12 5.57 1.57
N LEU A 172 8.52 5.46 0.30
CA LEU A 172 9.93 5.47 -0.09
C LEU A 172 10.48 6.90 -0.13
N LYS A 173 11.65 7.12 0.47
CA LYS A 173 12.24 8.46 0.63
C LYS A 173 13.55 8.67 -0.13
N ASN A 174 14.25 7.59 -0.48
CA ASN A 174 15.57 7.64 -1.07
C ASN A 174 15.67 6.79 -2.32
N GLU A 175 16.58 7.17 -3.21
CA GLU A 175 16.78 6.52 -4.52
C GLU A 175 17.16 5.04 -4.41
N LYS A 176 17.87 4.65 -3.35
CA LYS A 176 18.32 3.26 -3.19
C LYS A 176 17.12 2.34 -2.98
N ASP A 177 16.21 2.69 -2.07
CA ASP A 177 15.03 1.89 -1.80
C ASP A 177 14.05 1.89 -2.99
N ILE A 178 13.98 3.00 -3.73
CA ILE A 178 13.19 3.10 -4.98
C ILE A 178 13.76 2.18 -6.05
N ALA A 179 15.06 2.24 -6.31
CA ALA A 179 15.72 1.38 -7.28
C ALA A 179 15.56 -0.11 -6.92
N GLU A 180 15.66 -0.45 -5.63
CA GLU A 180 15.44 -1.81 -5.15
C GLU A 180 14.00 -2.29 -5.36
N ALA A 181 13.00 -1.48 -5.01
CA ALA A 181 11.60 -1.81 -5.25
C ALA A 181 11.31 -2.02 -6.75
N ILE A 182 11.82 -1.14 -7.62
CA ILE A 182 11.69 -1.28 -9.07
C ILE A 182 12.33 -2.57 -9.57
N ARG A 183 13.56 -2.87 -9.10
CA ARG A 183 14.32 -4.08 -9.45
C ARG A 183 13.60 -5.36 -9.03
N LEU A 184 12.95 -5.37 -7.86
CA LEU A 184 12.19 -6.51 -7.34
C LEU A 184 10.86 -6.73 -8.08
N GLY A 185 10.40 -5.76 -8.87
CA GLY A 185 9.18 -5.84 -9.66
C GLY A 185 7.95 -5.23 -9.00
N PHE A 186 8.12 -4.26 -8.08
CA PHE A 186 6.99 -3.47 -7.58
C PHE A 186 6.32 -2.71 -8.72
N SER A 187 4.99 -2.76 -8.77
CA SER A 187 4.20 -2.13 -9.83
C SER A 187 3.69 -0.74 -9.46
N MET A 188 3.90 -0.32 -8.21
CA MET A 188 3.58 0.99 -7.68
C MET A 188 4.74 1.47 -6.78
N ILE A 189 5.07 2.75 -6.88
CA ILE A 189 6.06 3.42 -6.05
C ILE A 189 5.41 4.64 -5.41
N THR A 190 5.39 4.65 -4.08
CA THR A 190 4.92 5.78 -3.29
C THR A 190 6.12 6.59 -2.81
N LEU A 191 6.32 7.75 -3.42
CA LEU A 191 7.39 8.67 -3.06
C LEU A 191 6.92 9.58 -1.92
N ASP A 192 7.48 9.40 -0.74
CA ASP A 192 7.28 10.29 0.40
C ASP A 192 8.27 11.45 0.33
N CYS A 193 7.73 12.63 0.04
CA CYS A 193 8.50 13.87 -0.06
C CYS A 193 8.37 14.77 1.17
N SER A 194 7.81 14.28 2.27
CA SER A 194 7.48 15.11 3.43
C SER A 194 8.72 15.77 4.07
N GLU A 195 9.89 15.15 3.92
CA GLU A 195 11.18 15.71 4.40
C GLU A 195 11.68 16.90 3.56
N PHE A 196 11.18 17.08 2.34
CA PHE A 196 11.49 18.21 1.47
C PHE A 196 10.57 19.41 1.70
N ILE A 197 9.58 19.27 2.60
CA ILE A 197 8.66 20.35 2.96
C ILE A 197 9.28 21.15 4.11
N ASP A 198 9.65 22.40 3.85
CA ASP A 198 10.20 23.29 4.88
C ASP A 198 9.12 23.76 5.86
N THR A 199 8.84 22.94 6.87
CA THR A 199 7.84 23.25 7.92
C THR A 199 8.17 24.52 8.69
N THR A 200 9.41 25.02 8.67
CA THR A 200 9.75 26.32 9.28
C THR A 200 9.06 27.49 8.58
N THR A 201 8.60 27.29 7.33
CA THR A 201 7.86 28.28 6.54
C THR A 201 6.39 28.40 6.98
N GLU A 202 5.79 27.34 7.53
CA GLU A 202 4.37 27.32 7.92
C GLU A 202 4.02 28.41 8.95
N SER A 203 4.95 28.72 9.86
CA SER A 203 4.75 29.67 10.96
C SER A 203 5.29 31.09 10.69
N LEU A 204 5.81 31.35 9.48
CA LEU A 204 6.37 32.66 9.15
C LEU A 204 5.28 33.71 8.98
N GLY A 205 5.46 34.87 9.62
CA GLY A 205 4.73 36.08 9.28
C GLY A 205 5.16 36.63 7.91
N LEU A 206 4.26 37.40 7.28
CA LEU A 206 4.41 37.90 5.91
C LEU A 206 5.78 38.53 5.60
N ARG A 207 6.31 39.39 6.47
CA ARG A 207 7.62 40.04 6.24
C ARG A 207 8.76 39.03 6.14
N ALA A 208 8.76 37.99 6.96
CA ALA A 208 9.79 36.95 6.95
C ALA A 208 9.63 36.02 5.75
N LEU A 209 8.38 35.67 5.40
CA LEU A 209 8.04 34.91 4.21
C LEU A 209 8.56 35.61 2.95
N MET A 210 8.20 36.88 2.75
CA MET A 210 8.62 37.65 1.58
C MET A 210 10.14 37.85 1.50
N LYS A 211 10.82 37.95 2.65
CA LYS A 211 12.29 37.99 2.69
C LYS A 211 12.90 36.68 2.17
N ARG A 212 12.38 35.52 2.58
CA ARG A 212 12.83 34.21 2.08
C ARG A 212 12.49 34.04 0.60
N TYR A 213 11.29 34.43 0.20
CA TYR A 213 10.85 34.40 -1.18
C TYR A 213 11.74 35.23 -2.12
N ALA A 214 12.14 36.44 -1.70
CA ALA A 214 13.06 37.28 -2.45
C ALA A 214 14.47 36.68 -2.59
N ALA A 215 14.86 35.73 -1.74
CA ALA A 215 16.13 35.02 -1.83
C ALA A 215 16.11 33.85 -2.84
N ILE A 216 14.94 33.46 -3.35
CA ILE A 216 14.82 32.49 -4.44
C ILE A 216 15.46 33.10 -5.71
N PRO A 217 16.28 32.34 -6.47
CA PRO A 217 16.89 32.85 -7.70
C PRO A 217 15.88 33.50 -8.63
N ALA A 218 16.21 34.71 -9.13
CA ALA A 218 15.28 35.56 -9.87
C ALA A 218 14.69 34.87 -11.12
N GLY A 219 15.45 34.00 -11.80
CA GLY A 219 14.96 33.23 -12.95
C GLY A 219 13.87 32.24 -12.55
N VAL A 220 14.08 31.49 -11.46
CA VAL A 220 13.09 30.53 -10.92
C VAL A 220 11.86 31.28 -10.45
N ARG A 221 12.05 32.29 -9.59
CA ARG A 221 10.95 33.11 -9.06
C ARG A 221 10.12 33.74 -10.18
N GLY A 222 10.78 34.35 -11.16
CA GLY A 222 10.10 35.01 -12.29
C GLY A 222 9.33 34.03 -13.18
N ASP A 223 9.70 32.75 -13.23
CA ASP A 223 8.96 31.75 -13.99
C ASP A 223 7.62 31.37 -13.33
N TYR A 224 7.65 31.15 -12.01
CA TYR A 224 6.44 30.94 -11.22
C TYR A 224 5.55 32.19 -11.19
N GLU A 225 6.14 33.37 -11.00
CA GLU A 225 5.39 34.65 -10.99
C GLU A 225 4.61 34.84 -12.30
N ARG A 226 5.24 34.61 -13.46
CA ARG A 226 4.57 34.71 -14.77
C ARG A 226 3.46 33.68 -14.99
N THR A 227 3.58 32.52 -14.36
CA THR A 227 2.65 31.40 -14.58
C THR A 227 1.44 31.47 -13.64
N TYR A 228 1.63 31.93 -12.41
CA TYR A 228 0.65 31.78 -11.33
C TYR A 228 0.22 33.09 -10.66
N SER A 229 1.07 34.13 -10.63
CA SER A 229 0.82 35.28 -9.76
C SER A 229 -0.32 36.16 -10.27
N GLY A 230 -1.37 36.30 -9.46
CA GLY A 230 -2.55 37.11 -9.81
C GLY A 230 -3.46 36.45 -10.84
N GLU A 231 -3.15 35.21 -11.25
CA GLU A 231 -3.98 34.40 -12.13
C GLU A 231 -5.02 33.62 -11.31
N SER A 232 -6.14 33.29 -11.95
CA SER A 232 -7.21 32.47 -11.37
C SER A 232 -7.50 31.28 -12.27
N PHE A 233 -7.47 30.09 -11.68
CA PHE A 233 -7.63 28.81 -12.37
C PHE A 233 -8.99 28.21 -12.02
N ARG A 234 -9.86 28.09 -13.02
CA ARG A 234 -11.17 27.47 -12.83
C ARG A 234 -11.09 25.96 -13.03
N ILE A 235 -11.40 25.20 -11.98
CA ILE A 235 -11.37 23.73 -11.96
C ILE A 235 -12.75 23.23 -11.57
N GLY A 236 -13.51 22.78 -12.56
CA GLY A 236 -14.93 22.49 -12.38
C GLY A 236 -15.69 23.71 -11.84
N ASN A 237 -16.21 23.59 -10.61
CA ASN A 237 -16.96 24.65 -9.93
C ASN A 237 -16.11 25.44 -8.92
N VAL A 238 -14.80 25.19 -8.84
CA VAL A 238 -13.89 25.85 -7.91
C VAL A 238 -12.98 26.81 -8.67
N GLU A 239 -12.66 27.95 -8.06
CA GLU A 239 -11.65 28.89 -8.54
C GLU A 239 -10.48 28.87 -7.56
N ILE A 240 -9.28 28.63 -8.09
CA ILE A 240 -8.02 28.64 -7.33
C ILE A 240 -7.23 29.85 -7.79
N SER A 241 -6.93 30.76 -6.87
CA SER A 241 -6.13 31.95 -7.14
C SER A 241 -4.87 31.95 -6.29
N LEU A 242 -3.72 32.20 -6.90
CA LEU A 242 -2.48 32.38 -6.17
C LEU A 242 -2.09 33.86 -6.21
N ASP A 243 -2.39 34.57 -5.12
CA ASP A 243 -1.80 35.89 -4.91
C ASP A 243 -0.29 35.76 -4.63
N GLN A 244 0.39 36.89 -4.50
CA GLN A 244 1.84 36.89 -4.30
C GLN A 244 2.24 36.22 -2.97
N GLU A 245 1.44 36.35 -1.91
CA GLU A 245 1.74 35.74 -0.62
C GLU A 245 1.60 34.22 -0.71
N GLU A 246 0.49 33.73 -1.28
CA GLU A 246 0.22 32.31 -1.37
C GLU A 246 1.17 31.62 -2.36
N LEU A 247 1.51 32.27 -3.48
CA LEU A 247 2.56 31.79 -4.38
C LEU A 247 3.91 31.68 -3.65
N ALA A 248 4.29 32.70 -2.89
CA ALA A 248 5.53 32.68 -2.12
C ALA A 248 5.56 31.54 -1.11
N ARG A 249 4.44 31.33 -0.40
CA ARG A 249 4.27 30.24 0.56
C ARG A 249 4.38 28.87 -0.10
N CYS A 250 3.65 28.65 -1.18
CA CYS A 250 3.68 27.39 -1.94
C CYS A 250 5.08 27.09 -2.48
N MET A 251 5.77 28.08 -3.07
CA MET A 251 7.12 27.88 -3.61
C MET A 251 8.13 27.50 -2.52
N LEU A 252 8.07 28.17 -1.36
CA LEU A 252 8.99 27.89 -0.25
C LEU A 252 8.72 26.52 0.38
N LEU A 253 7.46 26.07 0.44
CA LEU A 253 7.09 24.77 1.00
C LEU A 253 7.37 23.61 0.03
N TYR A 254 7.09 23.78 -1.27
CA TYR A 254 6.95 22.64 -2.19
C TYR A 254 7.94 22.60 -3.36
N SER A 255 8.78 23.62 -3.57
CA SER A 255 9.78 23.56 -4.67
C SER A 255 10.71 22.34 -4.56
N GLY A 256 11.19 22.02 -3.35
CA GLY A 256 12.00 20.83 -3.10
C GLY A 256 11.27 19.52 -3.37
N VAL A 257 9.97 19.46 -3.06
CA VAL A 257 9.10 18.31 -3.37
C VAL A 257 9.00 18.11 -4.89
N ILE A 258 8.75 19.19 -5.63
CA ILE A 258 8.58 19.16 -7.09
C ILE A 258 9.89 18.72 -7.76
N ASP A 259 11.02 19.32 -7.37
CA ASP A 259 12.34 19.01 -7.93
C ASP A 259 12.74 17.55 -7.66
N PHE A 260 12.48 17.05 -6.44
CA PHE A 260 12.79 15.67 -6.09
C PHE A 260 11.88 14.67 -6.80
N ALA A 261 10.57 14.93 -6.87
CA ALA A 261 9.64 14.07 -7.59
C ALA A 261 9.95 14.00 -9.09
N GLU A 262 10.30 15.12 -9.72
CA GLU A 262 10.78 15.15 -11.12
C GLU A 262 12.03 14.29 -11.31
N LYS A 263 13.03 14.47 -10.43
CA LYS A 263 14.27 13.69 -10.47
C LYS A 263 13.97 12.18 -10.38
N ILE A 264 13.20 11.75 -9.38
CA ILE A 264 12.84 10.35 -9.18
C ILE A 264 12.09 9.80 -10.39
N TYR A 265 11.12 10.55 -10.89
CA TYR A 265 10.32 10.12 -12.03
C TYR A 265 11.18 9.92 -13.28
N ILE A 266 12.07 10.87 -13.61
CA ILE A 266 12.94 10.77 -14.79
C ILE A 266 13.95 9.63 -14.64
N GLN A 267 14.64 9.57 -13.50
CA GLN A 267 15.81 8.69 -13.32
C GLN A 267 15.44 7.24 -12.99
N HIS A 268 14.29 7.01 -12.38
CA HIS A 268 13.90 5.68 -11.89
C HIS A 268 12.61 5.18 -12.53
N ILE A 269 11.52 5.96 -12.44
CA ILE A 269 10.19 5.50 -12.90
C ILE A 269 10.15 5.36 -14.42
N ARG A 270 10.42 6.44 -15.16
CA ARG A 270 10.45 6.44 -16.63
C ARG A 270 11.57 5.56 -17.18
N ALA A 271 12.73 5.55 -16.51
CA ALA A 271 13.89 4.77 -16.91
C ALA A 271 13.69 3.25 -16.74
N ALA A 272 12.72 2.80 -15.93
CA ALA A 272 12.45 1.38 -15.72
C ALA A 272 11.99 0.63 -16.97
N GLY A 273 11.55 1.34 -18.03
CA GLY A 273 11.14 0.73 -19.31
C GLY A 273 9.86 -0.11 -19.21
N ARG A 274 9.06 0.06 -18.16
CA ARG A 274 7.77 -0.59 -17.93
C ARG A 274 6.83 0.36 -17.20
N GLU A 275 5.54 0.08 -17.26
CA GLU A 275 4.55 0.85 -16.50
C GLU A 275 4.71 0.62 -14.99
N ILE A 276 4.70 1.72 -14.25
CA ILE A 276 4.75 1.78 -12.79
C ILE A 276 3.80 2.89 -12.36
N ASP A 277 2.91 2.58 -11.42
CA ASP A 277 2.10 3.61 -10.78
C ASP A 277 3.00 4.48 -9.91
N PHE A 278 3.06 5.78 -10.20
CA PHE A 278 3.85 6.72 -9.43
C PHE A 278 2.95 7.58 -8.55
N GLU A 279 3.03 7.37 -7.25
CA GLU A 279 2.28 8.13 -6.26
C GLU A 279 3.20 9.13 -5.56
N LEU A 280 2.72 10.36 -5.41
CA LEU A 280 3.38 11.38 -4.60
C LEU A 280 2.65 11.52 -3.25
N SER A 281 3.40 11.34 -2.16
CA SER A 281 2.91 11.53 -0.79
C SER A 281 3.45 12.82 -0.18
N ILE A 282 2.53 13.64 0.32
CA ILE A 282 2.78 14.86 1.09
C ILE A 282 1.85 14.92 2.32
N ASP A 283 1.48 13.76 2.85
CA ASP A 283 0.53 13.59 3.95
C ASP A 283 1.16 13.68 5.35
N GLU A 284 2.47 13.40 5.49
CA GLU A 284 3.20 13.43 6.77
C GLU A 284 3.69 14.86 7.16
N THR A 285 2.94 15.91 6.84
CA THR A 285 3.21 17.30 7.25
C THR A 285 2.49 17.67 8.56
N SER A 286 2.80 18.82 9.17
CA SER A 286 2.05 19.36 10.31
C SER A 286 0.75 20.02 9.88
N THR A 287 0.79 20.82 8.81
CA THR A 287 -0.38 21.55 8.32
C THR A 287 -1.06 20.85 7.15
N PRO A 288 -2.41 20.87 7.07
CA PRO A 288 -3.13 20.36 5.92
C PRO A 288 -2.66 20.99 4.61
N THR A 289 -2.64 20.20 3.54
CA THR A 289 -2.31 20.67 2.20
C THR A 289 -3.41 21.60 1.71
N THR A 290 -3.08 22.86 1.41
CA THR A 290 -4.04 23.81 0.84
C THR A 290 -4.40 23.42 -0.60
N PRO A 291 -5.61 23.76 -1.09
CA PRO A 291 -5.95 23.61 -2.51
C PRO A 291 -4.95 24.25 -3.47
N GLU A 292 -4.44 25.43 -3.13
CA GLU A 292 -3.45 26.19 -3.90
C GLU A 292 -2.13 25.43 -3.99
N ALA A 293 -1.66 24.87 -2.88
CA ALA A 293 -0.47 24.03 -2.85
C ALA A 293 -0.66 22.74 -3.67
N HIS A 294 -1.79 22.05 -3.50
CA HIS A 294 -2.10 20.85 -4.28
C HIS A 294 -2.11 21.17 -5.78
N TYR A 295 -2.79 22.25 -6.18
CA TYR A 295 -2.84 22.69 -7.58
C TYR A 295 -1.45 23.02 -8.13
N LEU A 296 -0.67 23.85 -7.42
CA LEU A 296 0.65 24.27 -7.88
C LEU A 296 1.60 23.08 -8.03
N VAL A 297 1.61 22.13 -7.08
CA VAL A 297 2.42 20.91 -7.15
C VAL A 297 2.04 20.08 -8.38
N ALA A 298 0.74 19.85 -8.58
CA ALA A 298 0.24 19.06 -9.71
C ALA A 298 0.51 19.73 -11.06
N ALA A 299 0.30 21.05 -11.16
CA ALA A 299 0.54 21.84 -12.35
C ALA A 299 2.02 21.83 -12.74
N GLU A 300 2.91 22.06 -11.78
CA GLU A 300 4.35 22.06 -12.03
C GLU A 300 4.89 20.69 -12.44
N LEU A 301 4.44 19.62 -11.76
CA LEU A 301 4.85 18.26 -12.12
C LEU A 301 4.37 17.90 -13.52
N LYS A 302 3.13 18.24 -13.89
CA LYS A 302 2.62 18.08 -15.26
C LYS A 302 3.43 18.89 -16.27
N ARG A 303 3.77 20.15 -15.97
CA ARG A 303 4.58 21.04 -16.82
C ARG A 303 5.98 20.47 -17.08
N ARG A 304 6.55 19.78 -16.08
CA ARG A 304 7.84 19.08 -16.13
C ARG A 304 7.74 17.67 -16.74
N GLY A 305 6.56 17.26 -17.21
CA GLY A 305 6.33 15.97 -17.84
C GLY A 305 6.35 14.79 -16.87
N VAL A 306 6.10 15.03 -15.57
CA VAL A 306 5.93 13.99 -14.57
C VAL A 306 4.50 13.47 -14.63
N GLU A 307 4.38 12.15 -14.62
CA GLU A 307 3.12 11.44 -14.79
C GLU A 307 2.72 10.74 -13.49
N LEU A 308 1.89 11.42 -12.70
CA LEU A 308 1.40 10.89 -11.43
C LEU A 308 0.20 9.97 -11.63
N THR A 309 0.18 8.84 -10.93
CA THR A 309 -1.02 8.00 -10.80
C THR A 309 -1.92 8.46 -9.66
N SER A 310 -1.32 8.95 -8.58
CA SER A 310 -2.05 9.47 -7.42
C SER A 310 -1.25 10.51 -6.65
N ILE A 311 -1.97 11.35 -5.89
CA ILE A 311 -1.40 12.21 -4.85
C ILE A 311 -2.08 11.88 -3.53
N ALA A 312 -1.29 11.74 -2.47
CA ALA A 312 -1.73 11.66 -1.08
C ALA A 312 -1.46 13.00 -0.37
N PRO A 313 -2.45 13.93 -0.34
CA PRO A 313 -2.35 15.16 0.43
C PRO A 313 -2.62 14.91 1.92
N ARG A 314 -2.22 15.86 2.76
CA ARG A 314 -2.68 15.92 4.15
C ARG A 314 -4.03 16.61 4.21
N PHE A 315 -5.11 15.85 4.39
CA PHE A 315 -6.46 16.41 4.55
C PHE A 315 -6.64 17.13 5.90
N CYS A 316 -7.69 17.94 6.02
CA CYS A 316 -8.10 18.52 7.30
C CYS A 316 -8.50 17.44 8.31
N GLY A 317 -8.52 17.82 9.59
CA GLY A 317 -8.80 16.90 10.69
C GLY A 317 -7.64 15.93 10.90
N GLU A 318 -7.91 14.76 11.47
CA GLU A 318 -6.87 13.78 11.78
C GLU A 318 -7.22 12.38 11.28
N PHE A 319 -6.23 11.76 10.62
CA PHE A 319 -6.28 10.40 10.10
C PHE A 319 -5.39 9.47 10.94
N GLN A 320 -5.65 9.37 12.25
CA GLN A 320 -4.86 8.51 13.14
C GLN A 320 -5.06 7.01 12.84
N LYS A 321 -4.06 6.18 13.13
CA LYS A 321 -4.11 4.72 12.88
C LYS A 321 -5.13 4.04 13.81
N GLY A 322 -5.95 3.14 13.28
CA GLY A 322 -6.83 2.24 14.05
C GLY A 322 -8.09 2.88 14.64
N VAL A 323 -8.42 4.11 14.26
CA VAL A 323 -9.61 4.85 14.71
C VAL A 323 -10.28 5.58 13.54
N ASP A 324 -11.54 5.97 13.73
CA ASP A 324 -12.28 6.79 12.76
C ASP A 324 -11.71 8.22 12.65
N TYR A 325 -12.13 8.93 11.60
CA TYR A 325 -11.78 10.32 11.34
C TYR A 325 -12.14 11.22 12.53
N ARG A 326 -11.23 12.14 12.88
CA ARG A 326 -11.47 13.16 13.91
C ARG A 326 -11.50 14.54 13.28
N GLY A 327 -12.67 15.15 13.27
CA GLY A 327 -12.90 16.48 12.72
C GLY A 327 -14.37 16.66 12.30
N GLY A 328 -14.69 17.83 11.74
CA GLY A 328 -16.02 18.06 11.15
C GLY A 328 -16.11 17.41 9.77
N VAL A 329 -17.06 16.49 9.59
CA VAL A 329 -17.28 15.80 8.30
C VAL A 329 -17.70 16.79 7.21
N ASP A 330 -18.59 17.74 7.52
CA ASP A 330 -18.99 18.79 6.56
C ASP A 330 -17.81 19.65 6.10
N ARG A 331 -16.83 19.88 6.99
CA ARG A 331 -15.60 20.59 6.64
C ARG A 331 -14.73 19.74 5.71
N PHE A 332 -14.56 18.46 6.06
CA PHE A 332 -13.84 17.51 5.22
C PHE A 332 -14.46 17.42 3.82
N GLU A 333 -15.77 17.29 3.72
CA GLU A 333 -16.49 17.25 2.44
C GLU A 333 -16.21 18.47 1.57
N ARG A 334 -16.33 19.68 2.12
CA ARG A 334 -16.07 20.92 1.37
C ARG A 334 -14.62 21.01 0.88
N GLU A 335 -13.65 20.71 1.74
CA GLU A 335 -12.23 20.79 1.37
C GLU A 335 -11.82 19.66 0.41
N PHE A 336 -12.31 18.44 0.65
CA PHE A 336 -12.06 17.28 -0.20
C PHE A 336 -12.65 17.45 -1.60
N ALA A 337 -13.81 18.10 -1.74
CA ALA A 337 -14.42 18.39 -3.04
C ALA A 337 -13.48 19.19 -3.95
N VAL A 338 -12.73 20.15 -3.38
CA VAL A 338 -11.74 20.91 -4.14
C VAL A 338 -10.58 20.03 -4.56
N HIS A 339 -10.03 19.22 -3.66
CA HIS A 339 -8.95 18.30 -4.01
C HIS A 339 -9.37 17.25 -5.04
N ALA A 340 -10.61 16.77 -4.99
CA ALA A 340 -11.15 15.84 -5.96
C ALA A 340 -11.28 16.49 -7.34
N ALA A 341 -11.72 17.75 -7.40
CA ALA A 341 -11.78 18.52 -8.65
C ALA A 341 -10.37 18.72 -9.26
N ILE A 342 -9.36 19.04 -8.43
CA ILE A 342 -7.95 19.13 -8.86
C ILE A 342 -7.48 17.79 -9.43
N ALA A 343 -7.76 16.67 -8.74
CA ALA A 343 -7.38 15.34 -9.22
C ALA A 343 -8.08 14.94 -10.52
N ASP A 344 -9.33 15.36 -10.72
CA ASP A 344 -10.08 15.22 -11.98
C ASP A 344 -9.42 16.00 -13.14
N GLU A 345 -9.02 17.25 -12.92
CA GLU A 345 -8.35 18.08 -13.92
C GLU A 345 -7.00 17.51 -14.39
N PHE A 346 -6.21 17.00 -13.45
CA PHE A 346 -4.89 16.45 -13.75
C PHE A 346 -4.90 14.95 -14.10
N GLY A 347 -6.05 14.28 -13.93
CA GLY A 347 -6.24 12.89 -14.36
C GLY A 347 -5.61 11.83 -13.44
N TYR A 348 -5.19 12.16 -12.22
CA TYR A 348 -4.74 11.20 -11.20
C TYR A 348 -5.83 10.91 -10.16
N ARG A 349 -5.56 9.97 -9.24
CA ARG A 349 -6.47 9.65 -8.12
C ARG A 349 -6.05 10.41 -6.86
N LEU A 350 -7.01 10.70 -5.99
CA LEU A 350 -6.68 10.99 -4.60
C LEU A 350 -6.33 9.70 -3.87
N SER A 351 -5.23 9.71 -3.14
CA SER A 351 -4.80 8.61 -2.27
C SER A 351 -5.02 8.97 -0.80
N ILE A 352 -5.69 8.07 -0.08
CA ILE A 352 -6.10 8.25 1.31
C ILE A 352 -5.21 7.36 2.17
N HIS A 353 -4.18 7.98 2.72
CA HIS A 353 -3.27 7.36 3.67
C HIS A 353 -3.92 7.23 5.04
N SER A 354 -3.46 6.23 5.81
CA SER A 354 -4.09 5.86 7.08
C SER A 354 -5.61 5.62 6.94
N GLY A 355 -6.03 5.13 5.78
CA GLY A 355 -7.42 5.06 5.37
C GLY A 355 -8.21 3.97 6.06
N SER A 356 -7.57 3.04 6.80
CA SER A 356 -8.32 2.05 7.58
C SER A 356 -9.16 2.72 8.66
N ASP A 357 -10.35 2.14 8.89
CA ASP A 357 -11.25 2.47 10.00
C ASP A 357 -11.89 3.87 9.91
N LYS A 358 -11.70 4.60 8.80
CA LYS A 358 -12.25 5.94 8.52
C LYS A 358 -13.69 5.94 8.02
N PHE A 359 -14.56 5.19 8.69
CA PHE A 359 -15.94 4.93 8.27
C PHE A 359 -16.74 6.22 8.01
N ALA A 360 -16.55 7.26 8.83
CA ALA A 360 -17.31 8.51 8.71
C ALA A 360 -17.08 9.25 7.38
N VAL A 361 -15.92 9.07 6.74
CA VAL A 361 -15.54 9.83 5.53
C VAL A 361 -15.55 9.00 4.25
N PHE A 362 -15.72 7.67 4.32
CA PHE A 362 -15.78 6.83 3.12
C PHE A 362 -16.91 7.19 2.14
N PRO A 363 -18.15 7.52 2.58
CA PRO A 363 -19.20 7.94 1.65
C PRO A 363 -18.79 9.17 0.84
N VAL A 364 -18.25 10.19 1.52
CA VAL A 364 -17.75 11.43 0.91
C VAL A 364 -16.64 11.15 -0.09
N ILE A 365 -15.66 10.31 0.28
CA ILE A 365 -14.55 9.92 -0.61
C ILE A 365 -15.09 9.23 -1.88
N GLY A 366 -15.99 8.26 -1.71
CA GLY A 366 -16.55 7.48 -2.81
C GLY A 366 -17.35 8.35 -3.78
N GLU A 367 -18.21 9.23 -3.25
CA GLU A 367 -19.07 10.12 -4.04
C GLU A 367 -18.24 11.17 -4.79
N LEU A 368 -17.40 11.93 -4.08
CA LEU A 368 -16.68 13.07 -4.67
C LEU A 368 -15.59 12.65 -5.67
N THR A 369 -15.03 11.45 -5.52
CA THR A 369 -14.09 10.89 -6.51
C THR A 369 -14.78 10.07 -7.60
N LYS A 370 -16.11 9.88 -7.53
CA LYS A 370 -16.88 9.03 -8.46
C LYS A 370 -16.30 7.61 -8.53
N GLY A 371 -15.83 7.09 -7.40
CA GLY A 371 -15.15 5.80 -7.30
C GLY A 371 -13.69 5.78 -7.75
N ARG A 372 -13.11 6.91 -8.17
CA ARG A 372 -11.73 7.01 -8.67
C ARG A 372 -10.74 7.41 -7.56
N PHE A 373 -10.59 6.54 -6.57
CA PHE A 373 -9.73 6.76 -5.40
C PHE A 373 -8.67 5.68 -5.23
N HIS A 374 -7.68 5.96 -4.37
CA HIS A 374 -6.85 4.94 -3.75
C HIS A 374 -6.98 5.02 -2.22
N VAL A 375 -7.28 3.91 -1.54
CA VAL A 375 -7.36 3.88 -0.06
C VAL A 375 -6.32 2.90 0.47
N LYS A 376 -5.43 3.34 1.36
CA LYS A 376 -4.38 2.48 1.93
C LYS A 376 -4.75 1.96 3.31
N THR A 377 -4.75 0.63 3.45
CA THR A 377 -4.90 -0.08 4.71
C THR A 377 -3.66 -0.94 4.97
N ALA A 378 -3.30 -1.15 6.23
CA ALA A 378 -2.22 -2.08 6.61
C ALA A 378 -2.42 -2.58 8.04
N GLY A 379 -2.31 -1.67 9.01
CA GLY A 379 -2.38 -1.98 10.44
C GLY A 379 -3.67 -2.67 10.88
N THR A 380 -4.82 -2.35 10.27
CA THR A 380 -6.11 -2.97 10.62
C THR A 380 -6.14 -4.49 10.38
N SER A 381 -5.42 -4.98 9.35
CA SER A 381 -5.27 -6.43 9.11
C SER A 381 -4.49 -7.12 10.24
N TRP A 382 -3.49 -6.43 10.79
CA TRP A 382 -2.77 -6.88 11.99
C TRP A 382 -3.69 -6.86 13.22
N LEU A 383 -4.52 -5.82 13.39
CA LEU A 383 -5.48 -5.73 14.50
C LEU A 383 -6.50 -6.87 14.47
N GLU A 384 -6.97 -7.29 13.28
CA GLU A 384 -7.86 -8.45 13.17
C GLU A 384 -7.16 -9.78 13.50
N ALA A 385 -5.86 -9.91 13.21
CA ALA A 385 -5.06 -11.03 13.70
C ALA A 385 -4.92 -11.02 15.23
N VAL A 386 -4.70 -9.85 15.84
CA VAL A 386 -4.68 -9.68 17.30
C VAL A 386 -6.04 -10.00 17.91
N ARG A 387 -7.15 -9.57 17.29
CA ARG A 387 -8.52 -9.91 17.71
C ARG A 387 -8.76 -11.42 17.67
N LEU A 388 -8.22 -12.13 16.68
CA LEU A 388 -8.27 -13.60 16.64
C LEU A 388 -7.49 -14.22 17.80
N VAL A 389 -6.32 -13.69 18.15
CA VAL A 389 -5.55 -14.14 19.32
C VAL A 389 -6.35 -13.91 20.60
N ALA A 390 -6.96 -12.74 20.79
CA ALA A 390 -7.82 -12.46 21.94
C ALA A 390 -8.97 -13.49 22.07
N ARG A 391 -9.58 -13.89 20.94
CA ARG A 391 -10.70 -14.86 20.91
C ARG A 391 -10.28 -16.31 21.17
N ARG A 392 -9.07 -16.70 20.78
CA ARG A 392 -8.67 -18.12 20.72
C ARG A 392 -7.56 -18.49 21.69
N TYR A 393 -6.76 -17.51 22.10
CA TYR A 393 -5.57 -17.65 22.94
C TYR A 393 -5.50 -16.46 23.91
N PRO A 394 -6.48 -16.31 24.81
CA PRO A 394 -6.59 -15.15 25.70
C PRO A 394 -5.34 -14.94 26.55
N GLU A 395 -4.68 -16.01 26.98
CA GLU A 395 -3.42 -15.96 27.72
C GLU A 395 -2.28 -15.32 26.91
N ILE A 396 -2.22 -15.58 25.60
CA ILE A 396 -1.25 -14.94 24.70
C ILE A 396 -1.62 -13.47 24.52
N TYR A 397 -2.89 -13.16 24.28
CA TYR A 397 -3.35 -11.79 24.14
C TYR A 397 -3.02 -10.94 25.36
N ARG A 398 -3.29 -11.43 26.58
CA ARG A 398 -2.98 -10.71 27.83
C ARG A 398 -1.50 -10.34 27.92
N ARG A 399 -0.61 -11.26 27.59
CA ARG A 399 0.85 -11.01 27.57
C ARG A 399 1.24 -9.98 26.51
N VAL A 400 0.68 -10.07 25.31
CA VAL A 400 0.93 -9.12 24.22
C VAL A 400 0.39 -7.73 24.59
N HIS A 401 -0.82 -7.65 25.15
CA HIS A 401 -1.46 -6.42 25.60
C HIS A 401 -0.63 -5.73 26.69
N ALA A 402 -0.25 -6.46 27.75
CA ALA A 402 0.60 -5.94 28.81
C ALA A 402 1.92 -5.40 28.24
N LYS A 403 2.54 -6.14 27.31
CA LYS A 403 3.78 -5.67 26.66
C LYS A 403 3.57 -4.44 25.80
N ALA A 404 2.43 -4.33 25.13
CA ALA A 404 2.08 -3.15 24.32
C ALA A 404 1.90 -1.90 25.19
N ILE A 405 1.28 -2.02 26.38
CA ILE A 405 1.16 -0.92 27.35
C ILE A 405 2.54 -0.44 27.80
N GLU A 406 3.44 -1.37 28.18
CA GLU A 406 4.82 -1.03 28.57
C GLU A 406 5.60 -0.35 27.44
N SER A 407 5.37 -0.77 26.19
CA SER A 407 6.16 -0.34 25.03
C SER A 407 5.55 0.86 24.30
N TYR A 408 4.39 1.37 24.76
CA TYR A 408 3.62 2.38 24.06
C TYR A 408 4.42 3.66 23.81
N SER A 409 5.14 4.16 24.83
CA SER A 409 5.95 5.39 24.69
C SER A 409 6.99 5.28 23.58
N ALA A 410 7.71 4.15 23.51
CA ALA A 410 8.69 3.89 22.46
C ALA A 410 8.03 3.73 21.08
N ALA A 411 6.85 3.09 21.00
CA ALA A 411 6.13 2.91 19.75
C ALA A 411 5.63 4.24 19.14
N ARG A 412 5.39 5.27 19.97
CA ARG A 412 4.96 6.61 19.52
C ARG A 412 6.03 7.38 18.77
N GLU A 413 7.30 6.99 18.88
CA GLU A 413 8.38 7.56 18.05
C GLU A 413 8.17 7.28 16.56
N TYR A 414 7.45 6.20 16.24
CA TYR A 414 7.23 5.74 14.87
C TYR A 414 5.86 6.14 14.30
N TYR A 415 4.90 6.49 15.15
CA TYR A 415 3.52 6.78 14.74
C TYR A 415 2.92 7.90 15.57
N HIS A 416 2.39 8.91 14.90
CA HIS A 416 1.61 9.95 15.54
C HIS A 416 0.24 9.40 15.98
N VAL A 417 0.08 9.19 17.28
CA VAL A 417 -1.17 8.78 17.92
C VAL A 417 -1.38 9.54 19.23
N SER A 418 -2.64 9.78 19.57
CA SER A 418 -3.05 10.49 20.79
C SER A 418 -3.88 9.62 21.73
N ALA A 419 -3.67 8.30 21.72
CA ALA A 419 -4.42 7.38 22.59
C ALA A 419 -4.10 7.65 24.07
N ASP A 420 -5.14 7.69 24.89
CA ASP A 420 -5.06 7.83 26.34
C ASP A 420 -5.03 6.43 26.99
N GLN A 421 -3.91 6.06 27.59
CA GLN A 421 -3.76 4.76 28.24
C GLN A 421 -4.71 4.60 29.45
N LEU A 422 -5.14 5.70 30.07
CA LEU A 422 -6.08 5.67 31.19
C LEU A 422 -7.50 5.28 30.75
N SER A 423 -7.81 5.40 29.47
CA SER A 423 -9.09 4.94 28.90
C SER A 423 -9.16 3.43 28.69
N ILE A 424 -8.04 2.72 28.83
CA ILE A 424 -7.95 1.27 28.66
C ILE A 424 -8.17 0.60 30.02
N ALA A 425 -9.17 -0.28 30.11
CA ALA A 425 -9.39 -1.07 31.33
C ALA A 425 -8.15 -1.91 31.67
N PRO A 426 -7.72 -1.97 32.96
CA PRO A 426 -6.62 -2.83 33.36
C PRO A 426 -6.86 -4.27 32.90
N ILE A 427 -5.88 -4.87 32.23
CA ILE A 427 -6.11 -6.14 31.54
C ILE A 427 -6.60 -7.25 32.48
N ASP A 428 -6.13 -7.26 33.73
CA ASP A 428 -6.50 -8.24 34.76
C ASP A 428 -7.94 -8.06 35.29
N THR A 429 -8.63 -6.97 34.96
CA THR A 429 -10.02 -6.73 35.35
C THR A 429 -11.04 -7.10 34.28
N VAL A 430 -10.59 -7.47 33.07
CA VAL A 430 -11.45 -7.81 31.93
C VAL A 430 -11.56 -9.33 31.81
N ALA A 431 -12.76 -9.89 31.63
CA ALA A 431 -12.94 -11.33 31.45
C ALA A 431 -12.41 -11.79 30.06
N ASP A 432 -11.98 -13.06 29.94
CA ASP A 432 -11.45 -13.59 28.67
C ASP A 432 -12.44 -13.45 27.50
N THR A 433 -13.74 -13.58 27.76
CA THR A 433 -14.81 -13.41 26.78
C THR A 433 -14.99 -11.97 26.29
N GLU A 434 -14.46 -10.99 27.03
CA GLU A 434 -14.58 -9.55 26.75
C GLU A 434 -13.31 -8.98 26.11
N LEU A 435 -12.18 -9.71 26.13
CA LEU A 435 -10.92 -9.28 25.50
C LEU A 435 -11.04 -8.90 24.01
N PRO A 436 -11.88 -9.55 23.17
CA PRO A 436 -12.01 -9.18 21.76
C PRO A 436 -12.86 -7.95 21.47
N ALA A 437 -13.54 -7.39 22.47
CA ALA A 437 -14.52 -6.31 22.32
C ALA A 437 -13.83 -4.98 21.95
#